data_AF-H6UFH1-F1
#
_entry.id   AF-H6UFH1-F1
#
_cell.length_a   1.000
_cell.length_b   1.000
_cell.length_c   1.000
_cell.angle_alpha   90.00
_cell.angle_beta   90.00
_cell.angle_gamma   90.00
#
_symmetry.space_group_name_H-M   'P 1'
#
loop_
_entity.id
_entity.type
_entity.pdbx_description
1 polymer ?
#
loop_
_entity_poly.entity_id
_entity_poly.type
_entity_poly.pdbx_seq_one_letter_code
_entity_poly.pdbx_strand_id
1 'polypeptide(L)'
;FHHQLRVGERQPLLGPPESMREHVVAASKAMKMGDWKTCKNFIINEKMNGKVWDLFPEADRVRNMLIRKIQEESLRTYLFTYSSVYDSIRMGILADMFQLDIPMVHSIISKMIISEELMASLDQPTQTVVMHGTEPSSLQNTALQLAEKLGNLVENNERIFDHKQGSYGGYFNRDQKDSYQRKEGGGGGGYMRRGYRRDQQNQSNY
;
A
#
# COMPACT_ATOMS: atom_id res chain seq x y z
N PHE A 1 7.44 5.16 6.88
CA PHE A 1 7.79 3.86 7.48
C PHE A 1 8.90 3.14 6.70
N HIS A 2 8.70 2.79 5.42
CA HIS A 2 9.71 2.08 4.60
C HIS A 2 11.12 2.70 4.58
N HIS A 3 11.22 4.04 4.58
CA HIS A 3 12.52 4.71 4.69
C HIS A 3 13.26 4.36 5.99
N GLN A 4 12.55 4.33 7.13
CA GLN A 4 13.16 4.02 8.43
C GLN A 4 13.61 2.57 8.52
N LEU A 5 12.85 1.62 7.95
CA LEU A 5 13.27 0.23 7.83
C LEU A 5 14.55 0.10 7.00
N ARG A 6 14.60 0.75 5.83
CA ARG A 6 15.76 0.72 4.94
C ARG A 6 17.01 1.33 5.60
N VAL A 7 16.86 2.40 6.36
CA VAL A 7 17.95 3.00 7.12
C VAL A 7 18.45 2.04 8.21
N GLY A 8 17.55 1.38 8.93
CA GLY A 8 17.92 0.39 9.95
C GLY A 8 18.53 -0.91 9.38
N GLU A 9 18.17 -1.31 8.16
CA GLU A 9 18.79 -2.48 7.48
C GLU A 9 20.17 -2.19 6.92
N ARG A 10 20.47 -0.93 6.60
CA ARG A 10 21.78 -0.52 6.08
C ARG A 10 22.86 -0.42 7.15
N GLN A 11 22.49 -0.48 8.44
CA GLN A 11 23.47 -0.45 9.53
C GLN A 11 24.15 -1.83 9.64
N PRO A 12 25.49 -1.91 9.51
CA PRO A 12 26.21 -3.19 9.52
C PRO A 12 26.28 -3.82 10.92
N LEU A 13 26.13 -3.02 11.98
CA LEU A 13 26.05 -3.48 13.37
C LEU A 13 24.77 -2.95 13.99
N LEU A 14 23.82 -3.84 14.28
CA LEU A 14 22.65 -3.50 15.09
C LEU A 14 22.93 -3.88 16.54
N GLY A 15 23.09 -2.86 17.39
CA GLY A 15 23.08 -3.02 18.84
C GLY A 15 21.66 -3.16 19.40
N PRO A 16 21.50 -3.37 20.72
CA PRO A 16 20.20 -3.29 21.38
C PRO A 16 19.56 -1.92 21.11
N PRO A 17 18.24 -1.86 20.83
CA PRO A 17 17.61 -0.61 20.47
C PRO A 17 17.66 0.40 21.64
N GLU A 18 18.00 1.65 21.34
CA GLU A 18 18.05 2.73 22.34
C GLU A 18 17.05 3.84 22.02
N SER A 19 16.91 4.16 20.73
CA SER A 19 15.96 5.14 20.24
C SER A 19 14.56 4.55 20.08
N MET A 20 13.52 5.37 20.22
CA MET A 20 12.14 4.95 19.98
C MET A 20 11.97 4.36 18.57
N ARG A 21 12.62 4.95 17.58
CA ARG A 21 12.54 4.48 16.19
C ARG A 21 13.15 3.09 16.03
N GLU A 22 14.27 2.84 16.70
CA GLU A 22 14.96 1.54 16.67
C GLU A 22 14.14 0.45 17.35
N HIS A 23 13.47 0.77 18.46
CA HIS A 23 12.55 -0.16 19.14
C HIS A 23 11.42 -0.58 18.21
N VAL A 24 10.80 0.36 17.50
CA VAL A 24 9.73 0.05 16.53
C VAL A 24 10.26 -0.75 15.34
N VAL A 25 11.46 -0.45 14.84
CA VAL A 25 12.09 -1.21 13.75
C VAL A 25 12.44 -2.64 14.19
N ALA A 26 12.99 -2.81 15.39
CA ALA A 26 13.29 -4.13 15.97
C ALA A 26 12.01 -4.94 16.21
N ALA A 27 10.97 -4.31 16.77
CA ALA A 27 9.65 -4.92 16.93
C ALA A 27 9.04 -5.36 15.60
N SER A 28 9.15 -4.53 14.55
CA SER A 28 8.66 -4.87 13.21
C SER A 28 9.38 -6.09 12.62
N LYS A 29 10.68 -6.24 12.86
CA LYS A 29 11.46 -7.42 12.44
C LYS A 29 11.03 -8.68 13.20
N ALA A 30 10.84 -8.60 14.52
CA ALA A 30 10.35 -9.72 15.32
C ALA A 30 8.93 -10.14 14.91
N MET A 31 8.06 -9.15 14.64
CA MET A 31 6.69 -9.37 14.19
C MET A 31 6.64 -10.05 12.81
N LYS A 32 7.55 -9.71 11.89
CA LYS A 32 7.68 -10.40 10.60
C LYS A 32 7.94 -11.90 10.76
N MET A 33 8.69 -12.30 11.79
CA MET A 33 8.95 -13.71 12.12
C MET A 33 7.78 -14.38 12.88
N GLY A 34 6.73 -13.62 13.23
CA GLY A 34 5.61 -14.10 14.03
C GLY A 34 5.91 -14.22 15.53
N ASP A 35 7.05 -13.71 16.02
CA ASP A 35 7.37 -13.70 17.46
C ASP A 35 6.75 -12.48 18.16
N TRP A 36 5.53 -12.67 18.65
CA TRP A 36 4.77 -11.64 19.35
C TRP A 36 5.38 -11.28 20.72
N LYS A 37 6.07 -12.22 21.39
CA LYS A 37 6.64 -11.99 22.74
C LYS A 37 7.81 -11.03 22.66
N THR A 38 8.72 -11.28 21.72
CA THR A 38 9.84 -10.39 21.47
C THR A 38 9.37 -9.03 20.94
N CYS A 39 8.36 -9.01 20.06
CA CYS A 39 7.72 -7.76 19.61
C CYS A 39 7.14 -6.96 20.78
N LYS A 40 6.37 -7.61 21.67
CA LYS A 40 5.82 -6.99 22.89
C LYS A 40 6.92 -6.42 23.77
N ASN A 41 8.01 -7.15 23.99
CA ASN A 41 9.12 -6.71 24.83
C ASN A 41 9.84 -5.47 24.26
N PHE A 42 9.91 -5.33 22.93
CA PHE A 42 10.48 -4.12 22.32
C PHE A 42 9.56 -2.90 22.39
N ILE A 43 8.24 -3.10 22.33
CA ILE A 43 7.26 -2.01 22.37
C ILE A 43 6.91 -1.58 23.81
N ILE A 44 6.80 -2.55 24.72
CA ILE A 44 6.47 -2.36 26.13
C ILE A 44 7.70 -2.69 26.96
N ASN A 45 8.61 -1.73 27.03
CA ASN A 45 9.73 -1.75 27.96
C ASN A 45 9.71 -0.48 28.83
N GLU A 46 10.47 -0.48 29.93
CA GLU A 46 10.53 0.66 30.85
C GLU A 46 10.93 1.97 30.12
N LYS A 47 11.85 1.87 29.16
CA LYS A 47 12.33 3.02 28.37
C LYS A 47 11.24 3.64 27.48
N MET A 48 10.41 2.82 26.83
CA MET A 48 9.29 3.25 25.98
C MET A 48 8.08 3.65 26.80
N ASN A 49 7.85 2.98 27.93
CA ASN A 49 6.79 3.34 28.88
C ASN A 49 6.98 4.78 29.35
N GLY A 50 8.14 5.11 29.90
CA GLY A 50 8.41 6.48 30.40
C GLY A 50 8.45 7.55 29.31
N LYS A 51 8.73 7.18 28.05
CA LYS A 51 8.81 8.15 26.93
C LYS A 51 7.48 8.39 26.23
N VAL A 52 6.59 7.41 26.19
CA VAL A 52 5.37 7.46 25.35
C VAL A 52 4.14 7.02 26.13
N TRP A 53 4.18 5.83 26.73
CA TRP A 53 2.96 5.20 27.24
C TRP A 53 2.46 5.82 28.54
N ASP A 54 3.35 6.28 29.42
CA ASP A 54 3.00 6.95 30.69
C ASP A 54 2.47 8.38 30.48
N LEU A 55 2.59 8.92 29.27
CA LEU A 55 2.01 10.23 28.92
C LEU A 55 0.49 10.17 28.69
N PHE A 56 -0.08 8.97 28.58
CA PHE A 56 -1.51 8.78 28.37
C PHE A 56 -2.27 8.71 29.70
N PRO A 57 -3.45 9.37 29.83
CA PRO A 57 -4.29 9.27 31.03
C PRO A 57 -4.75 7.84 31.36
N GLU A 58 -4.97 6.99 30.34
CA GLU A 58 -5.36 5.58 30.48
C GLU A 58 -4.26 4.65 29.93
N ALA A 59 -3.03 4.80 30.40
CA ALA A 59 -1.86 4.05 29.91
C ALA A 59 -2.06 2.53 29.89
N ASP A 60 -2.65 1.95 30.94
CA ASP A 60 -2.82 0.50 31.06
C ASP A 60 -3.84 -0.08 30.08
N ARG A 61 -4.92 0.66 29.79
CA ARG A 61 -5.89 0.25 28.78
C ARG A 61 -5.25 0.23 27.40
N VAL A 62 -4.46 1.24 27.07
CA VAL A 62 -3.75 1.34 25.79
C VAL A 62 -2.72 0.23 25.65
N ARG A 63 -1.97 -0.09 26.71
CA ARG A 63 -1.02 -1.21 26.74
C ARG A 63 -1.71 -2.55 26.49
N ASN A 64 -2.81 -2.84 27.17
CA ASN A 64 -3.55 -4.09 26.99
C ASN A 64 -4.14 -4.22 25.58
N MET A 65 -4.67 -3.12 25.03
CA MET A 65 -5.13 -3.06 23.65
C MET A 65 -3.98 -3.34 22.65
N LEU A 66 -2.81 -2.73 22.87
CA LEU A 66 -1.62 -2.93 22.02
C LEU A 66 -1.16 -4.38 22.06
N ILE A 67 -1.08 -5.01 23.23
CA ILE A 67 -0.69 -6.41 23.37
C ILE A 67 -1.63 -7.28 22.54
N ARG A 68 -2.94 -7.10 22.70
CA ARG A 68 -3.94 -7.85 21.96
C ARG A 68 -3.79 -7.66 20.44
N LYS A 69 -3.58 -6.43 19.98
CA LYS A 69 -3.35 -6.13 18.56
C LYS A 69 -2.06 -6.73 18.02
N ILE A 70 -0.98 -6.71 18.81
CA ILE A 70 0.29 -7.35 18.43
C ILE A 70 0.10 -8.86 18.29
N GLN A 71 -0.64 -9.51 19.19
CA GLN A 71 -0.93 -10.94 19.09
C GLN A 71 -1.75 -11.27 17.83
N GLU A 72 -2.84 -10.53 17.58
CA GLU A 72 -3.71 -10.71 16.41
C GLU A 72 -2.93 -10.56 15.09
N GLU A 73 -2.14 -9.50 14.97
CA GLU A 73 -1.39 -9.23 13.74
C GLU A 73 -0.15 -10.13 13.58
N SER A 74 0.48 -10.54 14.69
CA SER A 74 1.59 -11.51 14.64
C SER A 74 1.09 -12.88 14.17
N LEU A 75 -0.11 -13.30 14.58
CA LEU A 75 -0.75 -14.52 14.06
C LEU A 75 -0.99 -14.43 12.55
N ARG A 76 -1.56 -13.32 12.07
CA ARG A 76 -1.77 -13.09 10.61
C ARG A 76 -0.44 -13.18 9.85
N THR A 77 0.58 -12.48 10.35
CA THR A 77 1.92 -12.43 9.73
C THR A 77 2.62 -13.79 9.74
N TYR A 78 2.46 -14.55 10.83
CA TYR A 78 2.97 -15.92 10.95
C TYR A 78 2.36 -16.82 9.88
N LEU A 79 1.03 -16.78 9.73
CA LEU A 79 0.34 -17.55 8.69
C LEU A 79 0.78 -17.14 7.29
N PHE A 80 0.99 -15.85 7.00
CA PHE A 80 1.50 -15.42 5.69
C PHE A 80 2.93 -15.88 5.38
N THR A 81 3.78 -15.94 6.41
CA THR A 81 5.20 -16.26 6.21
C THR A 81 5.43 -17.76 6.10
N TYR A 82 4.63 -18.55 6.82
CA TYR A 82 4.83 -19.99 6.95
C TYR A 82 3.70 -20.82 6.32
N SER A 83 2.74 -20.22 5.60
CA SER A 83 1.64 -20.93 4.95
C SER A 83 2.12 -22.02 3.99
N SER A 84 3.18 -21.77 3.21
CA SER A 84 3.73 -22.77 2.26
C SER A 84 4.37 -23.98 2.91
N VAL A 85 4.76 -23.88 4.18
CA VAL A 85 5.50 -24.96 4.87
C VAL A 85 4.54 -25.92 5.58
N TYR A 86 3.33 -25.47 5.90
CA TYR A 86 2.35 -26.24 6.64
C TYR A 86 1.26 -26.78 5.72
N ASP A 87 1.04 -28.10 5.72
CA ASP A 87 -0.11 -28.70 5.03
C ASP A 87 -1.40 -28.57 5.86
N SER A 88 -1.29 -28.74 7.18
CA SER A 88 -2.42 -28.57 8.09
C SER A 88 -1.98 -28.09 9.47
N ILE A 89 -2.79 -27.25 10.11
CA ILE A 89 -2.52 -26.66 11.42
C ILE A 89 -3.77 -26.70 12.29
N ARG A 90 -3.66 -27.20 13.53
CA ARG A 90 -4.76 -27.18 14.49
C ARG A 90 -4.91 -25.81 15.13
N MET A 91 -6.14 -25.29 15.20
CA MET A 91 -6.42 -23.98 15.82
C MET A 91 -6.06 -23.93 17.30
N GLY A 92 -6.17 -25.04 18.03
CA GLY A 92 -5.74 -25.11 19.45
C GLY A 92 -4.26 -24.79 19.64
N ILE A 93 -3.39 -25.25 18.73
CA ILE A 93 -1.95 -24.96 18.80
C ILE A 93 -1.70 -23.45 18.56
N LEU A 94 -2.42 -22.85 17.61
CA LEU A 94 -2.33 -21.42 17.34
C LEU A 94 -2.85 -20.58 18.52
N ALA A 95 -3.94 -21.01 19.16
CA ALA A 95 -4.49 -20.38 20.35
C ALA A 95 -3.45 -20.38 21.50
N ASP A 96 -2.81 -21.52 21.77
CA ASP A 96 -1.79 -21.63 22.82
C ASP A 96 -0.51 -20.85 22.50
N MET A 97 -0.06 -20.88 21.24
CA MET A 97 1.15 -20.20 20.78
C MET A 97 1.04 -18.67 20.89
N PHE A 98 -0.11 -18.12 20.49
CA PHE A 98 -0.35 -16.67 20.50
C PHE A 98 -1.09 -16.19 21.76
N GLN A 99 -1.50 -17.09 22.66
CA GLN A 99 -2.29 -16.82 23.86
C GLN A 99 -3.57 -16.05 23.54
N LEU A 100 -4.32 -16.57 22.56
CA LEU A 100 -5.59 -16.02 22.09
C LEU A 100 -6.71 -17.06 22.25
N ASP A 101 -7.94 -16.59 22.44
CA ASP A 101 -9.09 -17.48 22.53
C ASP A 101 -9.38 -18.16 21.17
N ILE A 102 -9.78 -19.43 21.20
CA ILE A 102 -10.12 -20.22 20.00
C ILE A 102 -11.15 -19.51 19.10
N PRO A 103 -12.23 -18.89 19.61
CA PRO A 103 -13.18 -18.15 18.76
C PRO A 103 -12.55 -16.94 18.06
N MET A 104 -11.56 -16.30 18.70
CA MET A 104 -10.85 -15.16 18.11
C MET A 104 -9.94 -15.62 16.98
N VAL A 105 -9.18 -16.69 17.20
CA VAL A 105 -8.33 -17.34 16.18
C VAL A 105 -9.19 -17.77 14.99
N HIS A 106 -10.32 -18.44 15.24
CA HIS A 106 -11.27 -18.82 14.20
C HIS A 106 -11.74 -17.60 13.40
N SER A 107 -12.18 -16.53 14.06
CA SER A 107 -12.65 -15.30 13.39
C SER A 107 -11.57 -14.68 12.49
N ILE A 108 -10.33 -14.61 12.97
CA ILE A 108 -9.19 -14.06 12.21
C ILE A 108 -8.91 -14.92 10.98
N ILE A 109 -8.82 -16.23 11.13
CA ILE A 109 -8.50 -17.15 10.03
C ILE A 109 -9.64 -17.18 9.01
N SER A 110 -10.90 -17.28 9.46
CA SER A 110 -12.06 -17.20 8.56
C SER A 110 -12.07 -15.90 7.77
N LYS A 111 -11.73 -14.77 8.40
CA LYS A 111 -11.64 -13.48 7.70
C LYS A 111 -10.52 -13.47 6.65
N MET A 112 -9.36 -14.06 6.95
CA MET A 112 -8.25 -14.17 5.99
C MET A 112 -8.61 -15.05 4.78
N ILE A 113 -9.34 -16.15 5.01
CA ILE A 113 -9.82 -17.04 3.93
C ILE A 113 -10.85 -16.31 3.05
N ILE A 114 -11.84 -15.64 3.65
CA ILE A 114 -12.87 -14.89 2.91
C ILE A 114 -12.27 -13.73 2.11
N SER A 115 -11.23 -13.09 2.64
CA SER A 115 -10.54 -11.98 1.98
C SER A 115 -9.55 -12.45 0.91
N GLU A 116 -9.50 -13.75 0.62
CA GLU A 116 -8.57 -14.40 -0.33
C GLU A 116 -7.09 -14.12 -0.03
N GLU A 117 -6.76 -13.81 1.23
CA GLU A 117 -5.39 -13.58 1.67
C GLU A 117 -4.67 -14.91 1.98
N LEU A 118 -5.42 -15.94 2.37
CA LEU A 118 -4.90 -17.26 2.73
C LEU A 118 -5.63 -18.35 1.94
N MET A 119 -4.88 -19.10 1.13
CA MET A 119 -5.39 -20.22 0.33
C MET A 119 -5.54 -21.48 1.20
N ALA A 120 -6.55 -21.47 2.05
CA ALA A 120 -6.83 -22.54 3.01
C ALA A 120 -8.32 -22.79 3.17
N SER A 121 -8.65 -23.99 3.62
CA SER A 121 -10.00 -24.36 4.08
C SER A 121 -9.99 -24.69 5.56
N LEU A 122 -11.08 -24.35 6.25
CA LEU A 122 -11.28 -24.67 7.65
C LEU A 122 -12.14 -25.94 7.80
N ASP A 123 -11.62 -26.95 8.49
CA ASP A 123 -12.40 -28.12 8.90
C ASP A 123 -13.00 -27.90 10.29
N GLN A 124 -14.32 -27.77 10.34
CA GLN A 124 -15.08 -27.42 11.54
C GLN A 124 -15.09 -28.50 12.64
N PRO A 125 -15.29 -29.81 12.36
CA PRO A 125 -15.29 -30.83 13.41
C PRO A 125 -13.93 -31.03 14.08
N THR A 126 -12.82 -31.01 13.32
CA THR A 126 -11.47 -31.21 13.88
C THR A 126 -10.79 -29.92 14.32
N GLN A 127 -11.39 -28.76 14.02
CA GLN A 127 -10.81 -27.44 14.28
C GLN A 127 -9.40 -27.28 13.67
N THR A 128 -9.24 -27.76 12.44
CA THR A 128 -7.96 -27.69 11.71
C THR A 128 -8.09 -26.83 10.46
N VAL A 129 -7.03 -26.10 10.14
CA VAL A 129 -6.86 -25.34 8.90
C VAL A 129 -6.04 -26.21 7.97
N VAL A 130 -6.58 -26.49 6.79
CA VAL A 130 -5.91 -27.27 5.74
C VAL A 130 -5.49 -26.29 4.65
N MET A 131 -4.19 -26.23 4.37
CA MET A 131 -3.64 -25.36 3.32
C MET A 131 -3.79 -26.04 1.97
N HIS A 132 -4.08 -25.27 0.92
CA HIS A 132 -4.25 -25.82 -0.44
C HIS A 132 -2.94 -25.92 -1.22
N GLY A 133 -1.85 -25.35 -0.70
CA GLY A 133 -0.52 -25.44 -1.32
C GLY A 133 -0.43 -24.84 -2.72
N THR A 134 -1.34 -23.92 -3.09
CA THR A 134 -1.41 -23.30 -4.42
C THR A 134 -0.47 -22.11 -4.58
N GLU A 135 0.48 -21.93 -3.66
CA GLU A 135 1.44 -20.83 -3.74
C GLU A 135 2.30 -20.98 -5.01
N PRO A 136 2.32 -19.97 -5.90
CA PRO A 136 3.12 -20.02 -7.11
C PRO A 136 4.60 -20.17 -6.75
N SER A 137 5.28 -21.06 -7.49
CA SER A 137 6.73 -21.23 -7.38
C SER A 137 7.46 -19.91 -7.65
N SER A 138 8.71 -19.79 -7.18
CA SER A 138 9.53 -18.59 -7.42
C SER A 138 9.64 -18.21 -8.91
N LEU A 139 9.68 -19.20 -9.81
CA LEU A 139 9.66 -18.99 -11.26
C LEU A 139 8.32 -18.43 -11.74
N GLN A 140 7.19 -19.03 -11.30
CA GLN A 140 5.85 -18.54 -11.65
C GLN A 140 5.63 -17.11 -11.13
N ASN A 141 6.07 -16.81 -9.90
CA ASN A 141 6.03 -15.46 -9.34
C ASN A 141 6.84 -14.46 -10.18
N THR A 142 8.06 -14.83 -10.59
CA THR A 142 8.89 -13.96 -11.43
C THR A 142 8.25 -13.75 -12.81
N ALA A 143 7.63 -14.79 -13.38
CA ALA A 143 6.90 -14.69 -14.65
C ALA A 143 5.66 -13.80 -14.54
N LEU A 144 4.89 -13.90 -13.45
CA LEU A 144 3.74 -13.02 -13.17
C LEU A 144 4.18 -11.55 -13.05
N GLN A 145 5.23 -11.28 -12.27
CA GLN A 145 5.79 -9.92 -12.15
C GLN A 145 6.30 -9.38 -13.49
N LEU A 146 6.88 -10.24 -14.33
CA LEU A 146 7.33 -9.83 -15.66
C LEU A 146 6.14 -9.52 -16.57
N ALA A 147 5.07 -10.31 -16.52
CA ALA A 147 3.85 -10.08 -17.30
C ALA A 147 3.21 -8.72 -16.96
N GLU A 148 3.13 -8.36 -15.67
CA GLU A 148 2.66 -7.04 -15.24
C GLU A 148 3.56 -5.91 -15.76
N LYS A 149 4.89 -6.08 -15.67
CA LYS A 149 5.84 -5.09 -16.20
C LYS A 149 5.74 -4.94 -17.71
N LEU A 150 5.52 -6.03 -18.44
CA LEU A 150 5.30 -6.00 -19.88
C LEU A 150 4.01 -5.25 -20.22
N GLY A 151 2.92 -5.49 -19.49
CA GLY A 151 1.68 -4.71 -19.63
C GLY A 151 1.90 -3.21 -19.44
N ASN A 152 2.59 -2.83 -18.36
CA ASN A 152 2.95 -1.43 -18.09
C ASN A 152 3.85 -0.83 -19.20
N LEU A 153 4.75 -1.63 -19.79
CA LEU A 153 5.60 -1.17 -20.91
C LEU A 153 4.78 -0.94 -22.18
N VAL A 154 3.82 -1.83 -22.48
CA VAL A 154 2.91 -1.66 -23.62
C VAL A 154 2.09 -0.39 -23.44
N GLU A 155 1.48 -0.18 -22.27
CA GLU A 155 0.70 1.04 -21.99
C GLU A 155 1.57 2.31 -22.10
N ASN A 156 2.82 2.28 -21.60
CA ASN A 156 3.75 3.40 -21.75
C ASN A 156 4.14 3.64 -23.22
N ASN A 157 4.32 2.57 -24.01
CA ASN A 157 4.62 2.68 -25.44
C ASN A 157 3.44 3.29 -26.20
N GLU A 158 2.21 2.88 -25.90
CA GLU A 158 0.98 3.46 -26.48
C GLU A 158 0.87 4.94 -26.13
N ARG A 159 1.08 5.32 -24.86
CA ARG A 159 1.10 6.73 -24.44
C ARG A 159 2.15 7.54 -25.20
N ILE A 160 3.38 7.03 -25.35
CA ILE A 160 4.43 7.73 -26.12
C ILE A 160 4.06 7.83 -27.60
N PHE A 161 3.46 6.78 -28.16
CA PHE A 161 3.01 6.75 -29.55
C PHE A 161 1.95 7.83 -29.80
N ASP A 162 0.94 7.94 -28.94
CA ASP A 162 -0.10 8.98 -29.02
C ASP A 162 0.49 10.39 -28.94
N HIS A 163 1.47 10.61 -28.04
CA HIS A 163 2.17 11.89 -27.94
C HIS A 163 2.96 12.23 -29.22
N LYS A 164 3.59 11.23 -29.84
CA LYS A 164 4.31 11.41 -31.11
C LYS A 164 3.36 11.64 -32.29
N GLN A 165 2.22 10.96 -32.31
CA GLN A 165 1.21 11.11 -33.37
C GLN A 165 0.48 12.45 -33.29
N GLY A 166 0.22 12.96 -32.07
CA GLY A 166 -0.30 14.31 -31.84
C GLY A 166 0.61 15.45 -32.32
N SER A 167 1.94 15.23 -32.35
CA SER A 167 2.90 16.21 -32.89
C SER A 167 3.02 16.16 -34.43
N TYR A 168 2.63 15.05 -35.07
CA TYR A 168 2.63 14.91 -36.53
C TYR A 168 1.27 15.24 -37.18
N GLY A 169 0.18 15.26 -36.40
CA GLY A 169 -1.17 15.63 -36.87
C GLY A 169 -1.39 17.13 -37.15
N GLY A 170 -0.45 18.00 -36.77
CA GLY A 170 -0.53 19.45 -37.01
C GLY A 170 -0.10 19.90 -38.41
N TYR A 171 0.58 19.04 -39.19
CA TYR A 171 1.17 19.42 -40.48
C TYR A 171 0.34 19.01 -41.71
N PHE A 172 -0.74 18.24 -41.54
CA PHE A 172 -1.59 17.79 -42.65
C PHE A 172 -2.94 18.54 -42.79
N ASN A 173 -3.24 19.49 -41.89
CA ASN A 173 -4.53 20.21 -41.87
C ASN A 173 -4.42 21.73 -42.04
N ARG A 174 -3.29 22.26 -42.54
CA ARG A 174 -3.14 23.71 -42.79
C ARG A 174 -3.25 24.13 -44.26
N ASP A 175 -3.10 23.22 -45.22
CA ASP A 175 -3.04 23.57 -46.65
C ASP A 175 -4.30 23.25 -47.47
N GLN A 176 -5.45 23.05 -46.81
CA GLN A 176 -6.71 22.77 -47.51
C GLN A 176 -7.86 23.69 -47.07
N LYS A 177 -7.59 25.00 -46.90
CA LYS A 177 -8.66 25.97 -46.62
C LYS A 177 -8.48 27.39 -47.21
N ASP A 178 -7.70 27.54 -48.28
CA ASP A 178 -7.41 28.88 -48.86
C ASP A 178 -7.59 29.00 -50.40
N SER A 179 -8.45 28.19 -51.04
CA SER A 179 -8.63 28.28 -52.51
C SER A 179 -10.06 28.52 -53.03
N TYR A 180 -11.05 28.82 -52.19
CA TYR A 180 -12.43 29.06 -52.66
C TYR A 180 -13.16 30.18 -51.93
N GLN A 181 -12.65 31.41 -51.97
CA GLN A 181 -13.50 32.59 -51.75
C GLN A 181 -12.93 33.83 -52.42
N ARG A 182 -13.00 33.86 -53.76
CA ARG A 182 -12.76 35.06 -54.55
C ARG A 182 -13.74 35.14 -55.71
N LYS A 183 -14.95 35.64 -55.45
CA LYS A 183 -15.67 36.62 -56.30
C LYS A 183 -17.10 36.87 -55.83
N GLU A 184 -17.45 38.15 -55.84
CA GLU A 184 -18.79 38.74 -55.99
C GLU A 184 -19.77 38.51 -54.82
N GLY A 185 -20.36 39.52 -54.19
CA GLY A 185 -20.43 40.95 -54.47
C GLY A 185 -21.63 41.53 -53.71
N GLY A 186 -21.46 42.72 -53.15
CA GLY A 186 -22.52 43.70 -52.91
C GLY A 186 -23.46 43.49 -51.72
N GLY A 187 -23.58 44.53 -50.88
CA GLY A 187 -24.83 44.76 -50.14
C GLY A 187 -24.70 45.30 -48.72
N GLY A 188 -24.50 46.61 -48.59
CA GLY A 188 -25.34 47.44 -47.73
C GLY A 188 -25.18 47.39 -46.20
N GLY A 189 -24.77 48.54 -45.64
CA GLY A 189 -25.62 49.22 -44.65
C GLY A 189 -25.26 49.08 -43.17
N GLY A 190 -24.38 49.97 -42.71
CA GLY A 190 -24.80 51.03 -41.76
C GLY A 190 -24.76 50.79 -40.24
N TYR A 191 -24.46 51.91 -39.58
CA TYR A 191 -24.90 52.35 -38.24
C TYR A 191 -24.02 52.04 -37.02
N MET A 192 -23.29 53.10 -36.65
CA MET A 192 -22.81 53.51 -35.33
C MET A 192 -23.63 53.02 -34.11
N ARG A 193 -22.92 52.56 -33.07
CA ARG A 193 -23.13 52.93 -31.65
C ARG A 193 -21.97 52.37 -30.82
N ARG A 194 -20.96 53.15 -30.43
CA ARG A 194 -20.87 54.03 -29.23
C ARG A 194 -21.24 53.29 -27.93
N GLY A 195 -20.27 53.09 -27.04
CA GLY A 195 -20.58 52.63 -25.68
C GLY A 195 -19.42 52.25 -24.74
N TYR A 196 -18.49 53.17 -24.48
CA TYR A 196 -17.91 53.51 -23.16
C TYR A 196 -17.33 52.46 -22.16
N ARG A 197 -16.16 52.86 -21.64
CA ARG A 197 -15.56 52.64 -20.28
C ARG A 197 -14.84 51.31 -20.02
N ARG A 198 -13.76 51.24 -19.25
CA ARG A 198 -12.83 52.20 -18.61
C ARG A 198 -11.85 51.33 -17.79
N ASP A 199 -10.57 51.71 -17.79
CA ASP A 199 -9.51 51.47 -16.80
C ASP A 199 -9.53 50.17 -15.95
N GLN A 200 -8.45 49.39 -16.04
CA GLN A 200 -7.63 49.14 -14.85
C GLN A 200 -6.21 48.70 -15.23
N GLN A 201 -5.27 49.63 -15.07
CA GLN A 201 -3.88 49.34 -14.70
C GLN A 201 -3.86 48.71 -13.31
N ASN A 202 -3.09 47.64 -13.13
CA ASN A 202 -2.15 47.50 -11.99
C ASN A 202 -1.26 46.27 -12.22
N GLN A 203 0.03 46.48 -12.44
CA GLN A 203 1.12 46.42 -11.45
C GLN A 203 1.89 45.10 -11.58
N SER A 204 2.96 45.16 -12.37
CA SER A 204 4.13 44.29 -12.20
C SER A 204 4.76 44.62 -10.85
N ASN A 205 4.74 43.64 -9.95
CA ASN A 205 5.52 43.67 -8.72
C ASN A 205 6.92 43.14 -8.97
N TYR A 206 7.83 43.71 -8.16
CA TYR A 206 9.17 43.24 -7.84
C TYR A 206 9.22 41.76 -7.46
#